data_AF-A0A6A6X194-F1
#
_entry.id   AF-A0A6A6X194-F1
#
_cell.length_a   1.000
_cell.length_b   1.000
_cell.length_c   1.000
_cell.angle_alpha   90.00
_cell.angle_beta   90.00
_cell.angle_gamma   90.00
#
_symmetry.space_group_name_H-M   'P 1'
#
loop_
_entity.id
_entity.type
_entity.pdbx_description
1 polymer ?
#
loop_
_entity_poly.entity_id
_entity_poly.type
_entity_poly.pdbx_seq_one_letter_code
_entity_poly.pdbx_strand_id
1 'polypeptide(L)' 'PTRGFSVELGVAITVLIMSRLGLPVSTTQTLTGSTMKVALMNYDLGAANWRQLLYIFLRWELALLCAGLLSGLLC' A
#
# COMPACT_ATOMS: atom_id res chain seq x y z
N PRO A 1 7.88 -12.04 15.43
CA PRO A 1 6.74 -12.89 15.00
C PRO A 1 5.37 -12.21 15.16
N THR A 2 5.08 -11.57 16.30
CA THR A 2 3.81 -10.85 16.55
C THR A 2 3.55 -9.65 15.62
N ARG A 3 4.61 -9.04 15.09
CA ARG A 3 4.55 -7.87 14.19
C ARG A 3 3.94 -8.21 12.82
N GLY A 4 4.40 -9.30 12.20
CA GLY A 4 3.88 -9.77 10.90
C GLY A 4 2.41 -10.16 10.99
N PHE A 5 2.05 -10.89 12.04
CA PHE A 5 0.66 -11.25 12.33
C PHE A 5 -0.24 -10.02 12.52
N SER A 6 0.23 -8.99 13.23
CA SER A 6 -0.53 -7.74 13.41
C SER A 6 -0.71 -6.97 12.09
N VAL A 7 0.30 -6.96 11.22
CA VAL A 7 0.20 -6.36 9.87
C VAL A 7 -0.82 -7.11 9.03
N GLU A 8 -0.73 -8.44 8.97
CA GLU A 8 -1.63 -9.29 8.18
C GLU A 8 -3.07 -9.22 8.68
N LEU A 9 -3.30 -9.20 10.01
CA LEU A 9 -4.63 -8.98 10.57
C LEU A 9 -5.19 -7.61 10.19
N GLY A 10 -4.39 -6.54 10.26
CA GLY A 10 -4.81 -5.20 9.85
C GLY A 10 -5.19 -5.14 8.37
N VAL A 11 -4.43 -5.82 7.51
CA VAL A 11 -4.75 -5.97 6.08
C VAL A 11 -6.04 -6.75 5.90
N ALA A 12 -6.16 -7.91 6.53
CA ALA A 12 -7.33 -8.79 6.40
C ALA A 12 -8.61 -8.07 6.83
N ILE A 13 -8.60 -7.36 7.97
CA ILE A 13 -9.75 -6.59 8.45
C ILE A 13 -10.14 -5.51 7.42
N THR A 14 -9.17 -4.76 6.90
CA THR A 14 -9.44 -3.68 5.94
C THR A 14 -9.96 -4.23 4.60
N VAL A 15 -9.38 -5.31 4.10
CA VAL A 15 -9.82 -5.97 2.86
C VAL A 15 -11.21 -6.58 3.04
N LEU A 16 -11.51 -7.16 4.20
CA LEU A 16 -12.85 -7.68 4.49
C LEU A 16 -13.89 -6.56 4.51
N ILE A 17 -13.61 -5.43 5.18
CA ILE A 17 -14.51 -4.28 5.20
C ILE A 17 -14.76 -3.76 3.78
N MET A 18 -13.70 -3.59 2.99
CA MET A 18 -13.81 -3.08 1.63
C MET A 18 -14.48 -4.07 0.67
N SER A 19 -14.24 -5.36 0.85
CA SER A 19 -14.94 -6.42 0.12
C SER A 19 -16.43 -6.42 0.43
N ARG A 20 -16.84 -6.13 1.67
CA ARG A 20 -18.25 -5.95 2.04
C ARG A 20 -18.89 -4.71 1.42
N LEU A 21 -18.09 -3.68 1.14
CA LEU A 21 -18.52 -2.46 0.46
C LEU A 21 -18.56 -2.60 -1.07
N GLY A 22 -18.14 -3.75 -1.63
CA GLY A 22 -18.19 -4.02 -3.07
C GLY A 22 -17.20 -3.19 -3.89
N LEU A 23 -16.26 -2.50 -3.25
CA LEU A 23 -15.27 -1.66 -3.93
C LEU A 23 -14.02 -2.50 -4.24
N PRO A 24 -13.54 -2.51 -5.50
CA PRO A 24 -12.28 -3.16 -5.84
C PRO A 24 -11.13 -2.43 -5.13
N VAL A 25 -10.42 -3.14 -4.24
CA VAL A 25 -9.31 -2.59 -3.47
C VAL A 25 -7.98 -3.15 -3.92
N SER A 26 -7.01 -2.25 -4.05
CA SER A 26 -5.61 -2.59 -4.34
C SER A 26 -4.95 -3.14 -3.08
N THR A 27 -4.80 -4.47 -3.02
CA THR A 27 -4.17 -5.19 -1.89
C THR A 27 -2.74 -4.71 -1.58
N THR A 28 -2.00 -4.23 -2.58
CA THR A 28 -0.68 -3.59 -2.41
C THR A 28 -0.75 -2.33 -1.54
N GLN A 29 -1.78 -1.51 -1.71
CA GLN A 29 -1.95 -0.27 -0.95
C GLN A 29 -2.38 -0.57 0.48
N THR A 30 -3.26 -1.55 0.67
CA THR A 30 -3.68 -2.01 2.01
C THR A 30 -2.51 -2.60 2.80
N LEU A 31 -1.66 -3.39 2.13
CA LEU A 31 -0.48 -4.02 2.74
C LEU A 31 0.61 -3.00 3.07
N THR A 32 0.90 -2.08 2.14
CA THR A 32 1.89 -1.01 2.36
C THR A 32 1.43 -0.07 3.47
N GLY A 33 0.13 0.30 3.51
CA GLY A 33 -0.44 1.14 4.56
C GLY A 33 -0.45 0.48 5.94
N SER A 34 -0.79 -0.81 6.03
CA SER A 34 -0.71 -1.57 7.30
C SER A 34 0.73 -1.67 7.80
N THR A 35 1.67 -1.97 6.91
CA THR A 35 3.10 -2.03 7.23
C THR A 35 3.63 -0.66 7.68
N MET A 36 3.22 0.42 7.00
CA MET A 36 3.61 1.79 7.34
C MET A 36 3.09 2.22 8.72
N LYS A 37 1.85 1.89 9.07
CA LYS A 37 1.30 2.17 10.41
C LYS A 37 2.06 1.43 11.51
N VAL A 38 2.34 0.14 11.29
CA VAL A 38 3.12 -0.65 12.26
C VAL A 38 4.55 -0.14 12.36
N ALA A 39 5.17 0.26 11.25
CA ALA A 39 6.51 0.88 11.25
C ALA A 39 6.53 2.19 12.04
N LEU A 40 5.50 3.05 11.86
CA LEU A 40 5.35 4.33 12.57
C LEU A 40 5.23 4.13 14.09
N MET A 41 4.45 3.13 14.52
CA MET A 41 4.27 2.79 15.93
C MET A 41 5.53 2.23 16.60
N ASN A 42 6.48 1.70 15.83
CA ASN A 42 7.71 1.12 16.38
C ASN A 42 8.80 2.17 16.65
N TYR A 43 8.57 3.46 16.40
CA TYR A 43 9.61 4.51 16.48
C TYR A 43 10.86 4.22 15.63
N ASP A 44 10.78 3.25 14.72
CA ASP A 44 11.82 2.89 13.75
C ASP A 44 11.83 3.89 12.59
N LEU A 45 11.50 5.15 12.87
CA LEU A 45 11.41 6.24 11.90
C LEU A 45 12.79 6.60 11.32
N GLY A 46 13.86 6.34 12.07
CA GLY A 46 15.24 6.56 11.65
C GLY A 46 15.87 5.42 10.83
N ALA A 47 15.35 4.19 10.94
CA ALA A 47 15.85 3.01 10.23
C ALA A 47 14.88 2.51 9.14
N ALA A 48 13.60 2.88 9.22
CA ALA A 48 12.67 2.77 8.11
C ALA A 48 13.18 3.66 6.96
N ASN A 49 13.55 3.05 5.84
CA ASN A 49 13.91 3.75 4.63
C ASN A 49 12.68 4.51 4.09
N TRP A 50 12.36 5.67 4.66
CA TRP A 50 11.34 6.59 4.20
C TRP A 50 11.49 6.89 2.71
N ARG A 51 12.75 6.94 2.25
CA ARG A 51 13.10 7.06 0.84
C ARG A 51 12.60 5.90 -0.01
N GLN A 52 12.64 4.67 0.49
CA GLN A 52 12.11 3.50 -0.22
C GLN A 52 10.58 3.50 -0.23
N LEU A 53 9.94 3.91 0.88
CA LEU A 53 8.49 4.07 0.96
C LEU A 53 8.00 5.14 -0.04
N LEU A 54 8.69 6.27 -0.13
CA LEU A 54 8.41 7.35 -1.07
C LEU A 54 8.67 6.92 -2.52
N TYR A 55 9.70 6.09 -2.76
CA TYR A 55 9.96 5.49 -4.08
C TYR A 55 8.84 4.55 -4.54
N ILE A 56 8.23 3.81 -3.60
CA ILE A 56 7.07 2.95 -3.89
C ILE A 56 5.85 3.80 -4.25
N PHE A 57 5.61 4.90 -3.52
CA PHE A 57 4.55 5.86 -3.85
C PHE A 57 4.77 6.53 -5.22
N LEU A 58 5.98 7.01 -5.50
CA LEU A 58 6.33 7.61 -6.80
C LEU A 58 6.14 6.63 -7.97
N ARG A 59 6.44 5.34 -7.77
CA ARG A 59 6.20 4.31 -8.78
C ARG A 59 4.72 4.06 -9.04
N TRP A 60 3.86 4.20 -8.04
CA TRP A 60 2.43 3.97 -8.23
C TRP A 60 1.81 5.07 -9.10
N GLU A 61 2.12 6.34 -8.80
CA GLU A 61 1.70 7.49 -9.61
C GLU A 61 2.23 7.40 -11.05
N LEU A 62 3.52 7.04 -11.20
CA LEU A 62 4.12 6.88 -12.53
C LEU A 62 3.48 5.72 -13.32
N ALA A 63 3.10 4.63 -12.66
CA ALA A 63 2.41 3.52 -13.31
C ALA A 63 1.02 3.92 -13.81
N LEU A 64 0.27 4.73 -13.04
CA LEU A 64 -1.02 5.28 -13.47
C LEU A 64 -0.86 6.24 -14.65
N LEU A 65 0.16 7.10 -14.62
CA LEU A 65 0.45 8.03 -15.72
C LEU A 65 0.81 7.29 -17.02
N CYS A 66 1.67 6.28 -16.93
CA CYS A 66 2.03 5.44 -18.07
C CYS A 66 0.84 4.62 -18.58
N ALA A 67 0.01 4.06 -17.69
CA ALA A 67 -1.20 3.34 -18.09
C ALA A 67 -2.21 4.26 -18.81
N GLY A 68 -2.38 5.49 -18.32
CA GLY A 68 -3.23 6.50 -18.97
C GLY A 68 -2.70 6.95 -20.32
N LEU A 69 -1.39 7.21 -20.43
CA LEU A 69 -0.74 7.56 -21.70
C LEU A 69 -0.85 6.44 -22.73
N LEU A 70 -0.59 5.18 -22.32
CA LEU A 70 -0.72 4.02 -23.20
C LEU A 70 -2.18 3.81 -23.62
N SER A 71 -3.15 3.92 -22.70
CA SER A 71 -4.56 3.82 -23.05
C SER A 71 -5.03 4.96 -23.97
N GLY A 72 -4.46 6.15 -23.84
CA GLY A 72 -4.75 7.30 -24.71
C GLY A 72 -4.05 7.23 -26.08
N LEU A 73 -2.97 6.47 -26.20
CA LEU A 73 -2.23 6.28 -27.46
C LEU A 73 -2.69 5.03 -28.24
N LEU A 74 -3.24 4.02 -27.56
CA LEU A 74 -3.81 2.82 -28.18
C LEU A 74 -5.28 2.97 -28.65
N CYS A 75 -5.98 4.03 -28.22
CA CYS A 75 -7.31 4.43 -28.74
C CYS A 75 -7.14 5.40 -29.92
#